data_AF-A0A267DBR9-F1
#
_entry.id   AF-A0A267DBR9-F1
#
_cell.length_a   1.000
_cell.length_b   1.000
_cell.length_c   1.000
_cell.angle_alpha   90.00
_cell.angle_beta   90.00
_cell.angle_gamma   90.00
#
_symmetry.space_group_name_H-M   'P 1'
#
loop_
_entity.id
_entity.type
_entity.pdbx_description
1 polymer ?
#
loop_
_entity_poly.entity_id
_entity_poly.type
_entity_poly.pdbx_seq_one_letter_code
_entity_poly.pdbx_strand_id
1 'polypeptide(L)'
;HSRIFSEHSRDLPLIRLQPSKSLRAEEVPPDELQVGPNELVVYAAHFNKDTYNQFGVPFTVKIRDGEQFSALKSRIQKRLEVPDSEMEKWRFAIVSSRGPNWLENEEQTIVKLSYFKPEGSNNNRPYLGLEHVNKIVKRPRIAYPEKPIKIHN
;
A
#
# COMPACT_ATOMS: atom_id res chain seq x y z
N HIS A 1 -1.96 8.43 -8.15
CA HIS A 1 -2.52 7.23 -7.49
C HIS A 1 -1.46 6.67 -6.56
N SER A 2 -1.81 6.37 -5.30
CA SER A 2 -0.87 6.05 -4.21
C SER A 2 -0.76 4.54 -3.99
N ARG A 3 -0.76 3.76 -5.08
CA ARG A 3 -0.64 2.28 -5.07
C ARG A 3 0.24 1.84 -6.23
N ILE A 4 1.01 0.78 -6.02
CA ILE A 4 1.75 0.09 -7.08
C ILE A 4 0.77 -0.77 -7.89
N PHE A 5 0.89 -0.72 -9.22
CA PHE A 5 0.06 -1.50 -10.15
C PHE A 5 0.85 -2.57 -10.89
N SER A 6 2.14 -2.32 -11.12
CA SER A 6 3.03 -3.20 -11.85
C SER A 6 4.49 -2.81 -11.62
N GLU A 7 5.36 -3.81 -11.70
CA GLU A 7 6.81 -3.63 -11.79
C GLU A 7 7.26 -3.89 -13.23
N HIS A 8 8.32 -3.22 -13.65
CA HIS A 8 8.85 -3.32 -15.00
C HIS A 8 10.30 -3.82 -14.92
N SER A 9 10.66 -4.78 -15.80
CA SER A 9 12.04 -5.23 -15.94
C SER A 9 12.93 -4.08 -16.43
N ARG A 10 14.21 -4.10 -16.04
CA ARG A 10 15.23 -3.16 -16.54
C ARG A 10 15.36 -3.18 -18.06
N ASP A 11 15.05 -4.31 -18.68
CA ASP A 11 15.15 -4.50 -20.12
C ASP A 11 13.90 -4.04 -20.89
N LEU A 12 12.87 -3.55 -20.19
CA LEU A 12 11.64 -3.09 -20.85
C LEU A 12 11.91 -1.82 -21.66
N PRO A 13 11.65 -1.82 -22.99
CA PRO A 13 11.84 -0.63 -23.80
C PRO A 13 10.94 0.52 -23.32
N LEU A 14 11.48 1.74 -23.25
CA LEU A 14 10.75 2.92 -22.76
C LEU A 14 9.45 3.18 -23.53
N ILE A 15 9.40 2.83 -24.83
CA ILE A 15 8.20 2.95 -25.67
C ILE A 15 7.01 2.11 -25.19
N ARG A 16 7.25 1.10 -24.35
CA ARG A 16 6.19 0.28 -23.75
C ARG A 16 5.62 0.89 -22.46
N LEU A 17 6.23 1.96 -21.93
CA LEU A 17 5.76 2.64 -20.74
C LEU A 17 4.59 3.56 -21.08
N GLN A 18 3.59 3.58 -20.20
CA GLN A 18 2.40 4.41 -20.37
C GLN A 18 2.63 5.83 -19.81
N PRO A 19 2.52 6.90 -20.62
CA PRO A 19 2.81 8.26 -20.18
C PRO A 19 1.88 8.78 -19.07
N SER A 20 0.67 8.25 -18.97
CA SER A 20 -0.32 8.63 -17.95
C SER A 20 -0.05 8.03 -16.57
N LYS A 21 0.98 7.19 -16.42
CA LYS A 21 1.33 6.54 -15.16
C LYS A 21 2.56 7.20 -14.54
N SER A 22 2.50 7.40 -13.23
CA SER A 22 3.67 7.80 -12.44
C SER A 22 4.63 6.62 -12.34
N LEU A 23 5.91 6.85 -12.65
CA LEU A 23 6.98 5.87 -12.53
C LEU A 23 7.91 6.29 -11.39
N ARG A 24 8.40 5.31 -10.63
CA ARG A 24 9.35 5.50 -9.54
C ARG A 24 10.39 4.40 -9.60
N ALA A 25 11.66 4.77 -9.60
CA ALA A 25 12.76 3.84 -9.41
C ALA A 25 13.10 3.78 -7.93
N GLU A 26 13.20 2.58 -7.37
CA GLU A 26 13.64 2.34 -6.00
C GLU A 26 14.71 1.24 -6.01
N GLU A 27 15.66 1.32 -5.08
CA GLU A 27 16.55 0.19 -4.84
C GLU A 27 15.76 -0.96 -4.21
N VAL A 28 15.97 -2.18 -4.70
CA VAL A 28 15.33 -3.37 -4.13
C VAL A 28 15.89 -3.59 -2.73
N PRO A 29 15.04 -3.64 -1.69
CA PRO A 29 15.50 -3.91 -0.33
C PRO A 29 16.31 -5.20 -0.24
N PRO A 30 17.39 -5.28 0.57
CA PRO A 30 18.23 -6.47 0.66
C PRO A 30 17.46 -7.75 1.01
N ASP A 31 16.40 -7.63 1.82
CA ASP A 31 15.52 -8.73 2.18
C ASP A 31 14.63 -9.21 1.04
N GLU A 32 14.43 -8.39 0.00
CA GLU A 32 13.63 -8.69 -1.19
C GLU A 32 14.48 -9.22 -2.37
N LEU A 33 15.81 -9.14 -2.29
CA LEU A 33 16.71 -9.64 -3.35
C LEU A 33 16.62 -11.15 -3.56
N GLN A 34 16.36 -11.91 -2.48
CA GLN A 34 16.14 -13.34 -2.54
C GLN A 34 14.78 -13.67 -1.94
N VAL A 35 13.90 -14.20 -2.78
CA VAL A 35 12.56 -14.64 -2.42
C VAL A 35 12.53 -16.16 -2.49
N GLY A 36 12.37 -16.80 -1.33
CA GLY A 36 12.28 -18.25 -1.22
C GLY A 36 10.96 -18.83 -1.75
N PRO A 37 10.84 -20.17 -1.86
CA PRO A 37 9.64 -20.84 -2.39
C PRO A 37 8.38 -20.63 -1.53
N ASN A 38 8.54 -20.36 -0.24
CA ASN A 38 7.46 -20.05 0.71
C ASN A 38 7.43 -18.56 1.07
N GLU A 39 8.00 -17.71 0.22
CA GLU A 39 8.01 -16.26 0.40
C GLU A 39 7.35 -15.58 -0.81
N LEU A 40 6.81 -14.39 -0.60
CA LEU A 40 6.24 -13.57 -1.64
C LEU A 40 6.51 -12.10 -1.34
N VAL A 41 6.81 -11.31 -2.37
CA VAL A 41 6.81 -9.85 -2.27
C VAL A 41 5.42 -9.35 -2.65
N VAL A 42 4.79 -8.60 -1.74
CA VAL A 42 3.45 -8.05 -1.94
C VAL A 42 3.47 -6.53 -1.90
N TYR A 43 2.52 -5.90 -2.58
CA TYR A 43 2.35 -4.46 -2.50
C TYR A 43 1.67 -4.06 -1.18
N ALA A 44 2.06 -2.91 -0.67
CA ALA A 44 1.52 -2.27 0.51
C ALA A 44 1.12 -0.82 0.17
N ALA A 45 -0.04 -0.37 0.66
CA ALA A 45 -0.52 0.98 0.42
C ALA A 45 -1.32 1.54 1.59
N HIS A 46 -1.15 2.84 1.84
CA HIS A 46 -1.83 3.57 2.90
C HIS A 46 -3.20 4.06 2.42
N PHE A 47 -4.20 4.02 3.29
CA PHE A 47 -5.51 4.62 3.05
C PHE A 47 -6.15 5.13 4.33
N ASN A 48 -7.16 6.00 4.22
CA ASN A 48 -7.90 6.52 5.38
C ASN A 48 -9.39 6.27 5.21
N LYS A 49 -10.00 5.54 6.15
CA LYS A 49 -11.40 5.09 6.17
C LYS A 49 -11.81 4.18 5.01
N ASP A 50 -11.52 4.58 3.77
CA ASP A 50 -11.89 3.89 2.54
C ASP A 50 -10.64 3.57 1.71
N THR A 51 -10.58 2.36 1.16
CA THR A 51 -9.52 1.85 0.28
C THR A 51 -9.30 2.68 -1.00
N TYR A 52 -10.27 3.51 -1.41
CA TYR A 52 -10.14 4.47 -2.50
C TYR A 52 -9.41 5.76 -2.08
N ASN A 53 -9.42 6.10 -0.79
CA ASN A 53 -8.77 7.28 -0.23
C ASN A 53 -7.30 7.00 0.13
N GLN A 54 -6.52 6.65 -0.89
CA GLN A 54 -5.13 6.25 -0.75
C GLN A 54 -4.20 7.47 -0.68
N PHE A 55 -3.17 7.40 0.16
CA PHE A 55 -2.18 8.47 0.30
C PHE A 55 -0.78 7.90 0.55
N GLY A 56 0.19 8.80 0.75
CA GLY A 56 1.55 8.42 1.07
C GLY A 56 2.26 7.73 -0.09
N VAL A 57 3.30 6.99 0.28
CA VAL A 57 4.23 6.36 -0.65
C VAL A 57 3.98 4.85 -0.56
N PRO A 58 3.38 4.20 -1.58
CA PRO A 58 3.23 2.75 -1.56
C PRO A 58 4.60 2.09 -1.58
N PHE A 59 4.70 0.86 -1.08
CA PHE A 59 5.95 0.11 -0.99
C PHE A 59 5.70 -1.39 -1.18
N THR A 60 6.76 -2.17 -1.33
CA THR A 60 6.73 -3.63 -1.33
C THR A 60 7.02 -4.16 0.06
N VAL A 61 6.60 -5.37 0.39
CA VAL A 61 7.08 -6.05 1.60
C VAL A 61 7.15 -7.54 1.37
N LYS A 62 8.22 -8.18 1.83
CA LYS A 62 8.32 -9.64 1.81
C LYS A 62 7.51 -10.27 2.94
N ILE A 63 6.68 -11.23 2.57
CA ILE A 63 5.90 -12.08 3.47
C ILE A 63 6.36 -13.53 3.36
N ARG A 64 6.16 -14.29 4.43
CA ARG A 64 6.46 -15.72 4.53
C ARG A 64 5.19 -16.49 4.85
N ASP A 65 5.00 -17.64 4.20
CA ASP A 65 3.88 -18.51 4.53
C ASP A 65 3.99 -19.02 5.98
N GLY A 66 2.92 -18.91 6.76
CA GLY A 66 2.87 -19.42 8.12
C GLY A 66 3.47 -18.50 9.19
N GLU A 67 4.00 -17.32 8.84
CA GLU A 67 4.48 -16.38 9.86
C GLU A 67 3.32 -15.70 10.60
N GLN A 68 3.57 -15.29 11.85
CA GLN A 68 2.64 -14.43 12.57
C GLN A 68 2.60 -13.04 11.96
N PHE A 69 1.40 -12.47 11.87
CA PHE A 69 1.23 -11.11 11.35
C PHE A 69 1.94 -10.06 12.21
N SER A 70 2.07 -10.29 13.53
CA SER A 70 2.90 -9.46 14.42
C SER A 70 4.33 -9.28 13.92
N ALA A 71 4.98 -10.34 13.43
CA ALA A 71 6.33 -10.28 12.87
C ALA A 71 6.38 -9.46 11.57
N LEU A 72 5.36 -9.59 10.71
CA LEU A 72 5.21 -8.76 9.52
C LEU A 72 4.98 -7.29 9.88
N LYS A 73 4.12 -7.01 10.87
CA LYS A 73 3.85 -5.67 11.39
C LYS A 73 5.11 -5.00 11.93
N SER A 74 5.94 -5.72 12.69
CA SER A 74 7.24 -5.18 13.16
C SER A 74 8.20 -4.84 12.02
N ARG A 75 8.24 -5.64 10.93
CA ARG A 75 9.04 -5.30 9.74
C ARG A 75 8.54 -4.04 9.05
N ILE A 76 7.22 -3.92 8.88
CA ILE A 76 6.59 -2.73 8.31
C ILE A 76 6.88 -1.50 9.17
N GLN A 77 6.74 -1.63 10.49
CA GLN A 77 7.03 -0.55 11.43
C GLN A 77 8.46 -0.06 11.33
N LYS A 78 9.42 -0.98 11.32
CA LYS A 78 10.84 -0.65 11.17
C LYS A 78 11.12 0.02 9.82
N ARG A 79 10.52 -0.48 8.74
CA ARG A 79 10.69 0.09 7.39
C ARG A 79 10.14 1.51 7.26
N LEU A 80 9.03 1.79 7.93
CA LEU A 80 8.35 3.09 7.88
C LEU A 80 8.80 4.04 9.00
N GLU A 81 9.66 3.59 9.91
CA GLU A 81 10.15 4.35 11.07
C GLU A 81 9.01 4.93 11.93
N VAL A 82 7.93 4.15 12.10
CA VAL A 82 6.74 4.58 12.83
C VAL A 82 6.87 4.26 14.33
N PRO A 83 6.66 5.23 15.24
CA PRO A 83 6.66 4.98 16.68
C PRO A 83 5.57 3.98 17.09
N ASP A 84 5.81 3.20 18.16
CA ASP A 84 4.85 2.19 18.66
C ASP A 84 3.47 2.80 18.92
N SER A 85 3.44 3.96 19.59
CA SER A 85 2.20 4.68 19.92
C SER A 85 1.38 5.15 18.71
N GLU A 86 1.99 5.21 17.53
CA GLU A 86 1.31 5.48 16.27
C GLU A 86 0.91 4.18 15.57
N MET A 87 1.79 3.19 15.53
CA MET A 87 1.55 1.89 14.89
C MET A 87 0.39 1.12 15.54
N GLU A 88 0.17 1.28 16.84
CA GLU A 88 -0.98 0.71 17.57
C GLU A 88 -2.34 1.23 17.08
N LYS A 89 -2.37 2.42 16.47
CA LYS A 89 -3.62 3.04 15.97
C LYS A 89 -3.95 2.61 14.54
N TRP A 90 -3.02 1.94 13.87
CA TRP A 90 -3.20 1.51 12.49
C TRP A 90 -4.02 0.24 12.45
N ARG A 91 -4.80 0.09 11.38
CA ARG A 91 -5.55 -1.15 11.10
C ARG A 91 -5.09 -1.73 9.78
N PHE A 92 -5.02 -3.05 9.71
CA PHE A 92 -4.52 -3.74 8.52
C PHE A 92 -5.62 -4.54 7.84
N ALA A 93 -5.57 -4.58 6.51
CA ALA A 93 -6.49 -5.36 5.70
C ALA A 93 -5.79 -5.96 4.49
N ILE A 94 -6.27 -7.11 4.03
CA ILE A 94 -5.94 -7.64 2.71
C ILE A 94 -6.98 -7.10 1.74
N VAL A 95 -6.56 -6.23 0.82
CA VAL A 95 -7.47 -5.56 -0.11
C VAL A 95 -7.43 -6.25 -1.46
N SER A 96 -8.58 -6.80 -1.87
CA SER A 96 -8.78 -7.49 -3.14
C SER A 96 -9.78 -6.74 -4.02
N SER A 97 -10.14 -7.30 -5.18
CA SER A 97 -11.25 -6.78 -6.00
C SER A 97 -12.61 -6.86 -5.30
N ARG A 98 -12.77 -7.69 -4.27
CA ARG A 98 -14.00 -7.80 -3.47
C ARG A 98 -14.08 -6.77 -2.35
N GLY A 99 -13.01 -5.99 -2.14
CA GLY A 99 -12.88 -5.04 -1.04
C GLY A 99 -11.89 -5.49 0.04
N PRO A 100 -11.84 -4.77 1.18
CA PRO A 100 -10.92 -5.05 2.28
C PRO A 100 -11.41 -6.23 3.14
N ASN A 101 -10.51 -7.19 3.38
CA ASN A 101 -10.65 -8.21 4.42
C ASN A 101 -9.78 -7.80 5.62
N TRP A 102 -10.40 -7.41 6.72
CA TRP A 102 -9.72 -6.86 7.90
C TRP A 102 -9.03 -7.94 8.73
N LEU A 103 -7.85 -7.61 9.25
CA LEU A 103 -7.09 -8.47 10.15
C LEU A 103 -7.46 -8.11 11.60
N GLU A 104 -8.49 -8.77 12.15
CA GLU A 104 -9.07 -8.38 13.45
C GLU A 104 -8.20 -8.72 14.66
N ASN A 105 -7.51 -9.88 14.63
CA ASN A 105 -6.66 -10.34 15.72
C ASN A 105 -5.22 -10.52 15.22
N GLU A 106 -4.51 -9.41 15.12
CA GLU A 106 -3.16 -9.33 14.54
C GLU A 106 -2.16 -10.26 15.23
N GLU A 107 -2.31 -10.51 16.53
CA GLU A 107 -1.41 -11.37 17.32
C GLU A 107 -1.58 -12.86 17.00
N GLN A 108 -2.82 -13.28 16.70
CA GLN A 108 -3.14 -14.68 16.38
C GLN A 108 -3.25 -14.93 14.87
N THR A 109 -3.19 -13.88 14.05
CA THR A 109 -3.30 -13.98 12.60
C THR A 109 -2.04 -14.59 12.02
N ILE A 110 -2.22 -15.66 11.26
CA ILE A 110 -1.17 -16.31 10.47
C ILE A 110 -1.27 -15.83 9.02
N VAL A 111 -0.14 -15.37 8.48
CA VAL A 111 -0.03 -14.95 7.09
C VAL A 111 -0.06 -16.17 6.18
N LYS A 112 -0.90 -16.12 5.14
CA LYS A 112 -0.94 -17.13 4.08
C LYS A 112 -0.70 -16.47 2.74
N LEU A 113 0.21 -17.04 1.95
CA LEU A 113 0.50 -16.51 0.61
C LEU A 113 -0.71 -16.58 -0.32
N SER A 114 -1.62 -17.54 -0.08
CA SER A 114 -2.85 -17.71 -0.86
C SER A 114 -3.75 -16.49 -0.84
N TYR A 115 -3.74 -15.68 0.23
CA TYR A 115 -4.57 -14.47 0.33
C TYR A 115 -4.09 -13.34 -0.59
N PHE A 116 -2.85 -13.43 -1.11
CA PHE A 116 -2.25 -12.45 -2.00
C PHE A 116 -2.17 -12.94 -3.46
N LYS A 117 -2.73 -14.13 -3.74
CA LYS A 117 -2.85 -14.62 -5.11
C LYS A 117 -4.02 -13.92 -5.82
N PRO A 118 -3.89 -13.55 -7.10
CA PRO A 118 -4.99 -12.98 -7.86
C PRO A 118 -6.15 -13.98 -7.96
N GLU A 119 -7.37 -13.48 -7.78
CA GLU A 119 -8.58 -14.27 -8.01
C GLU A 119 -9.01 -14.14 -9.48
N GLY A 120 -9.00 -15.25 -10.21
CA GLY A 120 -9.41 -15.31 -11.62
C GLY A 120 -8.38 -14.76 -12.60
N SER A 121 -8.85 -14.40 -13.81
CA SER A 121 -7.99 -13.93 -14.92
C SER A 121 -7.53 -12.47 -14.79
N ASN A 122 -7.99 -11.75 -13.77
CA ASN A 122 -7.63 -10.35 -13.59
C ASN A 122 -6.24 -10.23 -12.97
N ASN A 123 -5.35 -9.48 -13.63
CA ASN A 123 -3.99 -9.21 -13.16
C ASN A 123 -3.93 -8.34 -11.89
N ASN A 124 -5.07 -8.00 -11.28
CA ASN A 124 -5.11 -7.18 -10.07
C ASN A 124 -4.87 -8.06 -8.84
N ARG A 125 -3.61 -8.14 -8.42
CA ARG A 125 -3.21 -8.87 -7.21
C ARG A 125 -3.73 -8.16 -5.95
N PRO A 126 -4.22 -8.90 -4.95
CA PRO A 126 -4.49 -8.33 -3.64
C PRO A 126 -3.24 -7.68 -3.04
N TYR A 127 -3.44 -6.67 -2.21
CA TYR A 127 -2.35 -5.92 -1.56
C TYR A 127 -2.62 -5.74 -0.07
N LEU A 128 -1.57 -5.46 0.70
CA LEU A 128 -1.69 -5.13 2.11
C LEU A 128 -2.10 -3.66 2.27
N GLY A 129 -3.28 -3.43 2.81
CA GLY A 129 -3.80 -2.12 3.14
C GLY A 129 -3.44 -1.70 4.56
N LEU A 130 -2.96 -0.46 4.71
CA LEU A 130 -2.61 0.15 5.99
C LEU A 130 -3.55 1.34 6.23
N GLU A 131 -4.56 1.13 7.07
CA GLU A 131 -5.52 2.18 7.41
C GLU A 131 -4.99 3.04 8.55
N HIS A 132 -4.84 4.33 8.29
CA HIS A 132 -4.54 5.32 9.31
C HIS A 132 -4.83 6.75 8.82
N VAL A 133 -4.72 7.72 9.73
CA VAL A 133 -4.82 9.14 9.38
C VAL A 133 -3.59 9.61 8.61
N ASN A 134 -3.81 10.38 7.54
CA ASN A 134 -2.72 11.04 6.83
C ASN A 134 -2.22 12.23 7.66
N LYS A 135 -1.08 12.05 8.34
CA LYS A 135 -0.44 13.10 9.15
C LYS A 135 0.45 14.03 8.34
N ILE A 136 0.71 13.71 7.07
CA ILE A 136 1.42 14.64 6.19
C ILE A 136 0.48 15.82 5.97
N VAL A 137 0.80 16.96 6.59
CA VAL A 137 0.12 18.23 6.36
C VAL A 137 0.12 18.44 4.86
N LYS A 138 -1.05 18.27 4.22
CA LYS A 138 -1.24 18.75 2.86
C LYS A 138 -0.86 20.22 2.94
N ARG A 139 0.24 20.65 2.30
CA ARG A 139 0.51 22.08 2.13
C ARG A 139 -0.82 22.69 1.72
N PRO A 140 -1.34 23.70 2.43
CA PRO A 140 -2.61 24.29 2.05
C PRO A 140 -2.47 24.65 0.57
N ARG A 141 -3.29 24.03 -0.29
CA ARG A 141 -3.50 24.63 -1.61
C ARG A 141 -3.90 26.05 -1.29
N ILE A 142 -3.23 27.02 -1.88
CA ILE A 142 -3.69 28.40 -1.85
C ILE A 142 -5.14 28.34 -2.29
N ALA A 143 -6.05 28.41 -1.33
CA ALA A 143 -7.46 28.48 -1.60
C ALA A 143 -7.61 29.90 -2.13
N TYR A 144 -7.72 30.04 -3.44
CA TYR A 144 -8.32 31.24 -3.99
C TYR A 144 -9.67 31.35 -3.27
N PRO A 145 -9.93 32.43 -2.52
CA PRO A 145 -11.22 32.58 -1.87
C PRO A 145 -12.25 32.58 -2.99
N GLU A 146 -13.10 31.56 -3.02
CA GLU A 146 -14.34 31.61 -3.78
C GLU A 146 -15.15 32.76 -3.19
N LYS A 147 -14.99 33.96 -3.76
CA LYS A 147 -15.79 35.12 -3.36
C LYS A 147 -17.22 34.83 -3.80
N PRO A 148 -18.22 34.97 -2.92
CA PRO A 148 -19.61 34.81 -3.32
C PRO A 148 -19.95 35.84 -4.40
N ILE A 149 -20.52 35.36 -5.52
CA ILE A 149 -21.10 36.23 -6.54
C ILE A 149 -22.45 36.71 -6.01
N LYS A 150 -22.56 38.02 -5.77
CA LYS A 150 -23.84 38.67 -5.45
C LYS A 150 -24.44 39.20 -6.74
N ILE A 151 -25.68 38.80 -7.01
CA ILE A 151 -26.50 39.38 -8.09
C ILE A 151 -27.42 40.39 -7.42
N HIS A 152 -27.37 41.65 -7.86
CA HIS A 152 -28.29 42.69 -7.44
C HIS A 152 -29.37 42.86 -8.51
N ASN A 153 -30.63 42.98 -8.07
CA ASN A 153 -31.75 43.38 -8.92
C ASN A 153 -31.73 44.89 -9.20
#